data_AF-A0A356FSY3-F1
#
_entry.id   AF-A0A356FSY3-F1
#
_cell.length_a   1.000
_cell.length_b   1.000
_cell.length_c   1.000
_cell.angle_alpha   90.00
_cell.angle_beta   90.00
_cell.angle_gamma   90.00
#
_symmetry.space_group_name_H-M   'P 1'
#
loop_
_entity.id
_entity.type
_entity.pdbx_description
1 polymer ?
#
loop_
_entity_poly.entity_id
_entity_poly.type
_entity_poly.pdbx_seq_one_letter_code
_entity_poly.pdbx_strand_id
1 'polypeptide(L)'
;MKCITLTPNEKNLGTCVRQLSEGNIIGVPTETVYGLAGNALQYESVRKIFSIKGRPLIDPLIVHFSSSEEARKYIYAPVEFDQLSTAFWPGPLTLVLKKRSNIPDIVTAGLDSVAIRIPSNSIFKSLLKQLDFPLAAPSANPFGYVSPTCAQHVKHTLGDKIGFILDDGPCHHGLESTILDMRNPANPTILRHGPVEVSAIESALGVKVTVRSDRTNKNQAQDSPGLLSKHYSPNTCVKLFEPRSNPRIKVTEKCAIIYQSKRKEMQT
;
A
#
# COMPACT_ATOMS: atom_id res chain seq x y z
N MET A 1 7.09 -9.40 -23.34
CA MET A 1 6.39 -8.12 -23.65
C MET A 1 7.28 -6.99 -23.16
N LYS A 2 7.52 -5.92 -23.93
CA LYS A 2 8.41 -4.83 -23.47
C LYS A 2 7.60 -3.84 -22.63
N CYS A 3 7.93 -3.67 -21.34
CA CYS A 3 7.28 -2.67 -20.51
C CYS A 3 7.58 -1.24 -20.98
N ILE A 4 6.54 -0.44 -21.14
CA ILE A 4 6.59 0.96 -21.57
C ILE A 4 6.33 1.86 -20.36
N THR A 5 7.22 2.84 -20.14
CA THR A 5 7.03 3.88 -19.14
C THR A 5 6.28 5.05 -19.78
N LEU A 6 5.12 5.41 -19.23
CA LEU A 6 4.22 6.44 -19.72
C LEU A 6 4.34 7.70 -18.85
N THR A 7 4.51 8.86 -19.47
CA THR A 7 4.40 10.15 -18.78
C THR A 7 2.93 10.49 -18.49
N PRO A 8 2.63 11.30 -17.47
CA PRO A 8 1.26 11.54 -17.03
C PRO A 8 0.61 12.67 -17.85
N ASN A 9 0.05 12.29 -19.00
CA ASN A 9 -0.77 13.16 -19.85
C ASN A 9 -2.09 12.46 -20.18
N GLU A 10 -3.05 13.22 -20.72
CA GLU A 10 -4.41 12.73 -21.01
C GLU A 10 -4.42 11.48 -21.91
N LYS A 11 -3.64 11.47 -22.99
CA LYS A 11 -3.53 10.33 -23.90
C LYS A 11 -3.03 9.07 -23.19
N ASN A 12 -2.03 9.21 -22.33
CA ASN A 12 -1.44 8.11 -21.59
C ASN A 12 -2.36 7.64 -20.45
N LEU A 13 -3.08 8.54 -19.79
CA LEU A 13 -4.13 8.17 -18.85
C LEU A 13 -5.24 7.37 -19.53
N GLY A 14 -5.70 7.79 -20.72
CA GLY A 14 -6.66 7.02 -21.51
C GLY A 14 -6.14 5.62 -21.89
N THR A 15 -4.83 5.49 -22.14
CA THR A 15 -4.19 4.19 -22.32
C THR A 15 -4.26 3.34 -21.05
N CYS A 16 -3.93 3.90 -19.89
CA CYS A 16 -4.03 3.23 -18.59
C CYS A 16 -5.46 2.80 -18.28
N VAL A 17 -6.46 3.66 -18.51
CA VAL A 17 -7.88 3.37 -18.34
C VAL A 17 -8.28 2.15 -19.15
N ARG A 18 -7.99 2.16 -20.46
CA ARG A 18 -8.28 1.02 -21.34
C ARG A 18 -7.64 -0.28 -20.84
N GLN A 19 -6.37 -0.24 -20.47
CA GLN A 19 -5.66 -1.42 -19.97
C GLN A 19 -6.31 -1.99 -18.70
N LEU A 20 -6.66 -1.12 -17.75
CA LEU A 20 -7.33 -1.54 -16.52
C LEU A 20 -8.73 -2.09 -16.77
N SER A 21 -9.49 -1.50 -17.71
CA SER A 21 -10.82 -1.97 -18.12
C SER A 21 -10.77 -3.32 -18.83
N GLU A 22 -9.70 -3.62 -19.55
CA GLU A 22 -9.42 -4.93 -20.15
C GLU A 22 -8.91 -5.97 -19.12
N GLY A 23 -8.79 -5.60 -17.84
CA GLY A 23 -8.30 -6.47 -16.78
C GLY A 23 -6.79 -6.71 -16.83
N ASN A 24 -6.03 -5.82 -17.47
CA ASN A 24 -4.57 -5.82 -17.45
C ASN A 24 -4.03 -5.08 -16.22
N ILE A 25 -2.75 -5.33 -15.93
CA ILE A 25 -2.06 -4.82 -14.74
C ILE A 25 -1.01 -3.80 -15.14
N ILE A 26 -0.98 -2.67 -14.43
CA ILE A 26 -0.05 -1.58 -14.70
C ILE A 26 0.63 -1.11 -13.40
N GLY A 27 1.84 -0.58 -13.51
CA GLY A 27 2.48 0.17 -12.42
C GLY A 27 1.89 1.59 -12.33
N VAL A 28 1.54 2.05 -11.14
CA VAL A 28 0.99 3.40 -10.90
C VAL A 28 1.74 4.11 -9.77
N PRO A 29 1.91 5.44 -9.83
CA PRO A 29 2.54 6.20 -8.77
C PRO A 29 1.56 6.41 -7.60
N THR A 30 2.08 6.55 -6.38
CA THR A 30 1.33 7.10 -5.23
C THR A 30 2.24 8.05 -4.45
N GLU A 31 1.73 8.73 -3.42
CA GLU A 31 2.54 9.52 -2.49
C GLU A 31 3.41 8.64 -1.57
N THR A 32 3.06 7.36 -1.43
CA THR A 32 3.72 6.39 -0.54
C THR A 32 4.78 5.57 -1.26
N VAL A 33 4.34 4.61 -2.08
CA VAL A 33 5.16 3.74 -2.93
C VAL A 33 4.41 3.48 -4.24
N TYR A 34 5.08 3.05 -5.30
CA TYR A 34 4.40 2.65 -6.53
C TYR A 34 3.53 1.40 -6.30
N GLY A 35 2.33 1.42 -6.86
CA GLY A 35 1.34 0.35 -6.79
C GLY A 35 1.29 -0.49 -8.06
N LEU A 36 0.98 -1.78 -7.93
CA LEU A 36 0.68 -2.69 -9.02
C LEU A 36 -0.84 -2.78 -9.16
N ALA A 37 -1.41 -1.93 -10.00
CA ALA A 37 -2.85 -1.72 -10.06
C ALA A 37 -3.55 -2.67 -11.05
N GLY A 38 -4.70 -3.17 -10.62
CA GLY A 38 -5.68 -3.86 -11.45
C GLY A 38 -7.09 -3.59 -10.94
N ASN A 39 -8.09 -3.83 -11.78
CA ASN A 39 -9.50 -3.78 -11.40
C ASN A 39 -9.77 -4.68 -10.18
N ALA A 40 -10.24 -4.10 -9.07
CA ALA A 40 -10.49 -4.82 -7.82
C ALA A 40 -11.74 -5.72 -7.87
N LEU A 41 -12.67 -5.43 -8.79
CA LEU A 41 -13.95 -6.13 -8.90
C LEU A 41 -13.88 -7.33 -9.85
N GLN A 42 -12.80 -7.42 -10.65
CA GLN A 42 -12.61 -8.49 -11.62
C GLN A 42 -11.64 -9.54 -11.08
N TYR A 43 -12.13 -10.77 -10.88
CA TYR A 43 -11.36 -11.89 -10.33
C TYR A 43 -10.03 -12.11 -11.07
N GLU A 44 -10.05 -12.17 -12.41
CA GLU A 44 -8.86 -12.43 -13.23
C GLU A 44 -7.80 -11.33 -13.09
N SER A 45 -8.23 -10.07 -12.98
CA SER A 45 -7.31 -8.94 -12.73
C SER A 45 -6.63 -9.10 -11.37
N VAL A 46 -7.38 -9.36 -10.31
CA VAL A 46 -6.81 -9.56 -8.97
C VAL A 46 -5.89 -10.78 -8.94
N ARG A 47 -6.26 -11.88 -9.59
CA ARG A 47 -5.43 -13.08 -9.71
C ARG A 47 -4.09 -12.78 -10.42
N LYS A 48 -4.08 -11.95 -11.47
CA LYS A 48 -2.84 -11.50 -12.13
C LYS A 48 -1.93 -10.74 -11.17
N ILE A 49 -2.46 -9.88 -10.29
CA ILE A 49 -1.66 -9.17 -9.27
C ILE A 49 -0.91 -10.18 -8.38
N PHE A 50 -1.61 -11.16 -7.83
CA PHE A 50 -1.00 -12.20 -7.00
C PHE A 50 0.06 -12.99 -7.77
N SER A 51 -0.25 -13.41 -9.00
CA SER A 51 0.66 -14.18 -9.86
C SER A 51 1.93 -13.40 -10.22
N ILE A 52 1.82 -12.13 -10.63
CA ILE A 52 2.96 -11.30 -11.03
C ILE A 52 3.93 -11.10 -9.86
N LYS A 53 3.37 -10.83 -8.66
CA LYS A 53 4.15 -10.62 -7.44
C LYS A 53 4.72 -11.91 -6.85
N GLY A 54 4.12 -13.07 -7.14
CA GLY A 54 4.35 -14.29 -6.36
C GLY A 54 3.83 -14.14 -4.92
N ARG A 55 2.73 -13.39 -4.73
CA ARG A 55 2.11 -13.14 -3.43
C ARG A 55 1.17 -14.30 -3.08
N PRO A 56 1.20 -14.85 -1.85
CA PRO A 56 0.22 -15.84 -1.40
C PRO A 56 -1.21 -15.26 -1.36
N LEU A 57 -2.22 -16.07 -1.70
CA LEU A 57 -3.64 -15.67 -1.67
C LEU A 57 -4.19 -15.40 -0.26
N ILE A 58 -3.42 -15.74 0.79
CA ILE A 58 -3.77 -15.48 2.20
C ILE A 58 -3.44 -14.06 2.67
N ASP A 59 -2.84 -13.23 1.80
CA ASP A 59 -2.40 -11.87 2.13
C ASP A 59 -3.25 -10.84 1.34
N PRO A 60 -4.23 -10.19 1.98
CA PRO A 60 -5.25 -9.38 1.32
C PRO A 60 -4.66 -8.15 0.62
N LEU A 61 -5.42 -7.47 -0.25
CA LEU A 61 -4.99 -6.28 -0.99
C LEU A 61 -5.68 -5.02 -0.47
N ILE A 62 -5.04 -3.86 -0.69
CA ILE A 62 -5.66 -2.55 -0.44
C ILE A 62 -6.39 -2.11 -1.71
N VAL A 63 -7.66 -1.74 -1.54
CA VAL A 63 -8.51 -1.18 -2.60
C VAL A 63 -8.47 0.34 -2.54
N HIS A 64 -8.21 0.97 -3.67
CA HIS A 64 -8.10 2.41 -3.82
C HIS A 64 -9.32 2.95 -4.55
N PHE A 65 -9.88 4.04 -4.02
CA PHE A 65 -11.07 4.70 -4.56
C PHE A 65 -10.77 6.16 -4.90
N SER A 66 -11.61 6.75 -5.76
CA SER A 66 -11.48 8.15 -6.15
C SER A 66 -11.95 9.13 -5.06
N SER A 67 -12.89 8.70 -4.21
CA SER A 67 -13.42 9.48 -3.09
C SER A 67 -13.97 8.60 -1.95
N SER A 68 -14.19 9.21 -0.78
CA SER A 68 -14.79 8.52 0.37
C SER A 68 -16.26 8.14 0.11
N GLU A 69 -17.00 8.96 -0.64
CA GLU A 69 -18.38 8.68 -1.05
C GLU A 69 -18.46 7.44 -1.95
N GLU A 70 -17.51 7.28 -2.87
CA GLU A 70 -17.40 6.07 -3.68
C GLU A 70 -17.10 4.84 -2.81
N ALA A 71 -16.12 4.96 -1.90
CA ALA A 71 -15.72 3.87 -1.01
C ALA A 71 -16.88 3.36 -0.13
N ARG A 72 -17.77 4.25 0.34
CA ARG A 72 -18.96 3.88 1.16
C ARG A 72 -19.87 2.84 0.51
N LYS A 73 -19.88 2.75 -0.83
CA LYS A 73 -20.66 1.74 -1.56
C LYS A 73 -20.15 0.31 -1.34
N TYR A 74 -18.94 0.15 -0.81
CA TYR A 74 -18.24 -1.15 -0.71
C TYR A 74 -17.99 -1.60 0.74
N ILE A 75 -18.28 -0.74 1.72
CA ILE A 75 -18.02 -1.00 3.15
C ILE A 75 -19.23 -0.69 4.01
N TYR A 76 -19.25 -1.25 5.22
CA TYR A 76 -20.12 -0.79 6.30
C TYR A 76 -19.34 0.25 7.10
N ALA A 77 -19.61 1.52 6.83
CA ALA A 77 -18.90 2.64 7.47
C ALA A 77 -19.42 2.86 8.90
N PRO A 78 -18.55 2.85 9.92
CA PRO A 78 -18.91 3.30 11.26
C PRO A 78 -19.05 4.82 11.29
N VAL A 79 -19.52 5.38 12.42
CA VAL A 79 -19.74 6.82 12.59
C VAL A 79 -18.42 7.60 12.48
N GLU A 80 -17.33 7.01 12.98
CA GLU A 80 -15.97 7.55 13.00
C GLU A 80 -15.34 7.61 11.59
N PHE A 81 -15.97 6.97 10.59
CA PHE A 81 -15.44 6.96 9.22
C PHE A 81 -15.25 8.37 8.67
N ASP A 82 -16.23 9.27 8.87
CA ASP A 82 -16.14 10.65 8.36
C ASP A 82 -15.03 11.45 9.04
N GLN A 83 -14.83 11.25 10.34
CA GLN A 83 -13.77 11.91 11.09
C GLN A 83 -12.41 11.54 10.51
N LEU A 84 -12.17 10.24 10.30
CA LEU A 84 -10.92 9.72 9.74
C LEU A 84 -10.74 10.11 8.27
N SER A 85 -11.78 9.97 7.43
CA SER A 85 -11.67 10.30 6.02
C SER A 85 -11.46 11.79 5.81
N THR A 86 -12.13 12.65 6.57
CA THR A 86 -11.97 14.11 6.47
C THR A 86 -10.57 14.54 6.93
N ALA A 87 -10.05 13.94 7.99
CA ALA A 87 -8.75 14.31 8.56
C ALA A 87 -7.57 13.81 7.71
N PHE A 88 -7.67 12.62 7.12
CA PHE A 88 -6.50 11.93 6.54
C PHE A 88 -6.62 11.60 5.05
N TRP A 89 -7.78 11.82 4.42
CA TRP A 89 -7.95 11.57 2.99
C TRP A 89 -8.23 12.85 2.19
N PRO A 90 -7.67 12.96 0.98
CA PRO A 90 -6.73 12.02 0.33
C PRO A 90 -5.37 11.97 1.03
N GLY A 91 -4.82 10.77 1.26
CA GLY A 91 -3.57 10.62 2.02
C GLY A 91 -3.16 9.19 2.40
N PRO A 92 -2.09 9.08 3.21
CA PRO A 92 -1.41 7.82 3.50
C PRO A 92 -2.01 7.03 4.67
N LEU A 93 -3.31 7.19 4.95
CA LEU A 93 -4.05 6.33 5.87
C LEU A 93 -4.80 5.23 5.10
N THR A 94 -4.79 4.02 5.61
CA THR A 94 -5.61 2.90 5.12
C THR A 94 -6.50 2.43 6.26
N LEU A 95 -7.79 2.25 5.99
CA LEU A 95 -8.76 1.76 6.97
C LEU A 95 -9.14 0.32 6.65
N VAL A 96 -9.09 -0.58 7.64
CA VAL A 96 -9.68 -1.91 7.53
C VAL A 96 -11.08 -1.87 8.12
N LEU A 97 -12.07 -2.18 7.29
CA LEU A 97 -13.49 -2.05 7.60
C LEU A 97 -14.24 -3.29 7.14
N LYS A 98 -15.43 -3.55 7.71
CA LYS A 98 -16.29 -4.64 7.24
C LYS A 98 -16.71 -4.38 5.78
N LYS A 99 -16.52 -5.38 4.91
CA LYS A 99 -16.81 -5.29 3.47
C LYS A 99 -18.26 -5.60 3.17
N ARG A 100 -18.77 -5.07 2.06
CA ARG A 100 -20.01 -5.52 1.42
C ARG A 100 -19.70 -6.64 0.41
N SER A 101 -20.75 -7.32 -0.07
CA SER A 101 -20.63 -8.46 -0.99
C SER A 101 -20.06 -8.12 -2.37
N ASN A 102 -20.10 -6.84 -2.76
CA ASN A 102 -19.53 -6.35 -4.01
C ASN A 102 -18.00 -6.28 -4.02
N ILE A 103 -17.31 -6.54 -2.90
CA ILE A 103 -15.85 -6.75 -2.88
C ILE A 103 -15.57 -8.26 -2.99
N PRO A 104 -14.93 -8.72 -4.09
CA PRO A 104 -14.61 -10.14 -4.26
C PRO A 104 -13.68 -10.69 -3.17
N ASP A 105 -13.92 -11.92 -2.73
CA ASP A 105 -13.15 -12.56 -1.64
C ASP A 105 -11.66 -12.74 -1.95
N ILE A 106 -11.29 -12.83 -3.23
CA ILE A 106 -9.88 -12.88 -3.65
C ILE A 106 -9.12 -11.61 -3.24
N VAL A 107 -9.79 -10.46 -3.15
CA VAL A 107 -9.18 -9.20 -2.67
C VAL A 107 -8.89 -9.29 -1.18
N THR A 108 -9.76 -9.93 -0.41
CA THR A 108 -9.74 -9.91 1.05
C THR A 108 -9.20 -11.19 1.67
N ALA A 109 -8.63 -12.09 0.86
CA ALA A 109 -8.20 -13.42 1.33
C ALA A 109 -9.33 -14.21 2.03
N GLY A 110 -10.58 -13.99 1.60
CA GLY A 110 -11.77 -14.60 2.21
C GLY A 110 -12.26 -13.95 3.52
N LEU A 111 -11.61 -12.88 3.99
CA LEU A 111 -12.04 -12.15 5.18
C LEU A 111 -13.32 -11.35 4.91
N ASP A 112 -14.09 -11.10 5.98
CA ASP A 112 -15.29 -10.25 5.98
C ASP A 112 -14.96 -8.74 5.99
N SER A 113 -13.67 -8.40 5.92
CA SER A 113 -13.15 -7.03 5.94
C SER A 113 -12.29 -6.71 4.73
N VAL A 114 -12.24 -5.44 4.36
CA VAL A 114 -11.42 -4.91 3.27
C VAL A 114 -10.59 -3.72 3.75
N ALA A 115 -9.35 -3.64 3.28
CA ALA A 115 -8.49 -2.49 3.48
C ALA A 115 -8.71 -1.47 2.36
N ILE A 116 -9.03 -0.22 2.69
CA ILE A 116 -9.35 0.82 1.71
C ILE A 116 -8.55 2.10 1.91
N ARG A 117 -8.33 2.86 0.83
CA ARG A 117 -7.59 4.12 0.86
C ARG A 117 -8.00 5.06 -0.28
N ILE A 118 -7.95 6.38 -0.01
CA ILE A 118 -7.98 7.43 -1.03
C ILE A 118 -6.57 8.03 -1.15
N PRO A 119 -5.80 7.74 -2.21
CA PRO A 119 -4.41 8.21 -2.34
C PRO A 119 -4.34 9.72 -2.62
N SER A 120 -3.31 10.41 -2.13
CA SER A 120 -3.16 11.86 -2.36
C SER A 120 -2.46 12.24 -3.67
N ASN A 121 -1.77 11.30 -4.33
CA ASN A 121 -1.16 11.52 -5.64
C ASN A 121 -2.21 11.96 -6.69
N SER A 122 -1.99 13.11 -7.32
CA SER A 122 -2.93 13.75 -8.25
C SER A 122 -3.15 12.91 -9.52
N ILE A 123 -2.09 12.30 -10.05
CA ILE A 123 -2.15 11.46 -11.25
C ILE A 123 -2.95 10.19 -10.98
N PHE A 124 -2.72 9.52 -9.85
CA PHE A 124 -3.46 8.31 -9.50
C PHE A 124 -4.93 8.60 -9.18
N LYS A 125 -5.23 9.73 -8.52
CA LYS A 125 -6.62 10.20 -8.36
C LYS A 125 -7.29 10.48 -9.71
N SER A 126 -6.58 11.13 -10.63
CA SER A 126 -7.10 11.40 -11.98
C SER A 126 -7.44 10.11 -12.73
N LEU A 127 -6.59 9.09 -12.60
CA LEU A 127 -6.85 7.76 -13.15
C LEU A 127 -8.08 7.09 -12.51
N LEU A 128 -8.17 7.10 -11.17
CA LEU A 128 -9.32 6.52 -10.44
C LEU A 128 -10.64 7.18 -10.83
N LYS A 129 -10.67 8.50 -11.07
CA LYS A 129 -11.86 9.23 -11.50
C LYS A 129 -12.36 8.89 -12.91
N GLN A 130 -11.50 8.31 -13.76
CA GLN A 130 -11.84 7.90 -15.13
C GLN A 130 -12.30 6.45 -15.21
N LEU A 131 -12.36 5.74 -14.09
CA LEU A 131 -12.73 4.33 -14.01
C LEU A 131 -14.06 4.18 -13.29
N ASP A 132 -14.91 3.28 -13.78
CA ASP A 132 -16.18 2.93 -13.14
C ASP A 132 -16.01 1.91 -12.00
N PHE A 133 -14.77 1.60 -11.62
CA PHE A 133 -14.42 0.60 -10.63
C PHE A 133 -13.16 0.99 -9.83
N PRO A 134 -13.05 0.53 -8.57
CA PRO A 134 -11.87 0.77 -7.77
C PRO A 134 -10.71 -0.15 -8.13
N LEU A 135 -9.50 0.24 -7.72
CA LEU A 135 -8.28 -0.48 -8.06
C LEU A 135 -7.67 -1.18 -6.85
N ALA A 136 -7.40 -2.47 -6.97
CA ALA A 136 -6.54 -3.18 -6.04
C ALA A 136 -5.10 -2.87 -6.42
N ALA A 137 -4.31 -2.31 -5.50
CA ALA A 137 -2.96 -1.86 -5.80
C ALA A 137 -2.00 -2.08 -4.62
N PRO A 138 -1.50 -3.31 -4.39
CA PRO A 138 -0.36 -3.51 -3.50
C PRO A 138 0.91 -2.87 -4.08
N SER A 139 2.00 -2.81 -3.32
CA SER A 139 3.28 -2.29 -3.80
C SER A 139 3.79 -3.03 -5.05
N ALA A 140 4.41 -2.32 -5.99
CA ALA A 140 4.82 -2.85 -7.30
C ALA A 140 6.19 -3.56 -7.31
N ASN A 141 6.36 -4.51 -6.40
CA ASN A 141 7.54 -5.36 -6.28
C ASN A 141 7.18 -6.85 -6.13
N PRO A 142 8.13 -7.76 -6.40
CA PRO A 142 8.03 -9.16 -5.96
C PRO A 142 7.72 -9.25 -4.47
N PHE A 143 6.93 -10.25 -4.10
CA PHE A 143 6.49 -10.43 -2.72
C PHE A 143 7.67 -10.58 -1.74
N GLY A 144 7.63 -9.85 -0.63
CA GLY A 144 8.70 -9.82 0.38
C GLY A 144 9.93 -8.96 0.03
N TYR A 145 9.98 -8.40 -1.18
CA TYR A 145 11.07 -7.51 -1.60
C TYR A 145 10.82 -6.05 -1.19
N VAL A 146 11.85 -5.20 -1.34
CA VAL A 146 11.76 -3.76 -1.04
C VAL A 146 10.73 -3.09 -1.96
N SER A 147 9.87 -2.25 -1.38
CA SER A 147 8.83 -1.55 -2.13
C SER A 147 9.40 -0.46 -3.03
N PRO A 148 8.85 -0.29 -4.25
CA PRO A 148 9.39 0.64 -5.24
C PRO A 148 8.92 2.07 -4.96
N THR A 149 9.85 3.01 -4.95
CA THR A 149 9.56 4.45 -4.76
C THR A 149 9.69 5.29 -6.02
N CYS A 150 9.99 4.69 -7.18
CA CYS A 150 10.01 5.34 -8.48
C CYS A 150 9.71 4.33 -9.59
N ALA A 151 9.34 4.79 -10.79
CA ALA A 151 9.03 3.92 -11.92
C ALA A 151 10.21 3.01 -12.32
N GLN A 152 11.44 3.48 -12.17
CA GLN A 152 12.64 2.69 -12.47
C GLN A 152 12.77 1.45 -11.57
N HIS A 153 12.39 1.54 -10.29
CA HIS A 153 12.35 0.40 -9.38
C HIS A 153 11.33 -0.65 -9.81
N VAL A 154 10.14 -0.20 -10.26
CA VAL A 154 9.10 -1.09 -10.80
C VAL A 154 9.60 -1.76 -12.07
N LYS A 155 10.19 -1.01 -13.00
CA LYS A 155 10.72 -1.52 -14.26
C LYS A 155 11.80 -2.57 -14.04
N HIS A 156 12.71 -2.32 -13.10
CA HIS A 156 13.80 -3.25 -12.79
C HIS A 156 13.29 -4.59 -12.21
N THR A 157 12.20 -4.56 -11.42
CA THR A 157 11.75 -5.74 -10.67
C THR A 157 10.59 -6.49 -11.32
N LEU A 158 9.70 -5.78 -12.02
CA LEU A 158 8.47 -6.31 -12.64
C LEU A 158 8.33 -5.98 -14.13
N GLY A 159 9.27 -5.26 -14.75
CA GLY A 159 9.14 -4.79 -16.14
C GLY A 159 8.99 -5.90 -17.19
N ASP A 160 9.43 -7.12 -16.92
CA ASP A 160 9.22 -8.25 -17.84
C ASP A 160 7.82 -8.89 -17.69
N LYS A 161 7.08 -8.51 -16.65
CA LYS A 161 5.79 -9.10 -16.26
C LYS A 161 4.58 -8.17 -16.49
N ILE A 162 4.80 -6.88 -16.76
CA ILE A 162 3.73 -5.89 -17.00
C ILE A 162 3.99 -5.11 -18.30
N GLY A 163 2.91 -4.63 -18.91
CA GLY A 163 2.99 -3.87 -20.15
C GLY A 163 3.33 -2.38 -19.96
N PHE A 164 2.85 -1.77 -18.87
CA PHE A 164 2.90 -0.33 -18.67
C PHE A 164 3.23 0.07 -17.23
N ILE A 165 3.95 1.19 -17.09
CA ILE A 165 4.16 1.91 -15.82
C ILE A 165 3.82 3.37 -16.08
N LEU A 166 2.89 3.94 -15.32
CA LEU A 166 2.65 5.37 -15.29
C LEU A 166 3.68 6.01 -14.35
N ASP A 167 4.46 6.97 -14.85
CA ASP A 167 5.59 7.56 -14.14
C ASP A 167 5.31 9.03 -13.79
N ASP A 168 5.16 9.31 -12.50
CA ASP A 168 4.99 10.65 -11.93
C ASP A 168 6.20 11.01 -11.04
N GLY A 169 7.37 10.43 -11.33
CA GLY A 169 8.60 10.64 -10.57
C GLY A 169 8.64 9.89 -9.24
N PRO A 170 9.56 10.27 -8.34
CA PRO A 170 9.73 9.64 -7.03
C PRO A 170 8.54 9.89 -6.07
N CYS A 171 8.22 8.89 -5.25
CA CYS A 171 7.23 9.01 -4.17
C CYS A 171 7.74 9.95 -3.06
N HIS A 172 6.82 10.68 -2.43
CA HIS A 172 7.13 11.64 -1.35
C HIS A 172 7.57 10.93 -0.07
N HIS A 173 6.80 9.96 0.44
CA HIS A 173 7.10 9.33 1.73
C HIS A 173 8.15 8.23 1.63
N GLY A 174 8.09 7.40 0.58
CA GLY A 174 8.98 6.25 0.42
C GLY A 174 8.70 5.07 1.37
N LEU A 175 7.61 5.16 2.15
CA LEU A 175 7.08 4.11 3.01
C LEU A 175 5.59 3.93 2.70
N GLU A 176 5.05 2.73 2.92
CA GLU A 176 3.63 2.44 2.73
C GLU A 176 2.73 3.13 3.75
N SER A 177 1.42 3.16 3.47
CA SER A 177 0.41 3.77 4.33
C SER A 177 0.36 3.18 5.75
N THR A 178 0.00 4.02 6.72
CA THR A 178 -0.43 3.56 8.04
C THR A 178 -1.73 2.76 7.86
N ILE A 179 -1.85 1.59 8.51
CA ILE A 179 -3.06 0.77 8.47
C ILE A 179 -3.72 0.79 9.85
N LEU A 180 -4.96 1.30 9.91
CA LEU A 180 -5.81 1.33 11.09
C LEU A 180 -6.96 0.33 10.92
N ASP A 181 -7.10 -0.58 11.88
CA ASP A 181 -8.25 -1.47 11.99
C ASP A 181 -9.41 -0.74 12.67
N MET A 182 -10.52 -0.63 11.93
CA MET A 182 -11.77 0.00 12.35
C MET A 182 -12.93 -0.99 12.31
N ARG A 183 -12.66 -2.32 12.26
CA ARG A 183 -13.70 -3.35 12.40
C ARG A 183 -14.39 -3.29 13.76
N ASN A 184 -13.67 -2.86 14.80
CA ASN A 184 -14.20 -2.52 16.11
C ASN A 184 -13.83 -1.08 16.47
N PRO A 185 -14.69 -0.09 16.18
CA PRO A 185 -14.42 1.33 16.48
C PRO A 185 -14.20 1.64 17.96
N ALA A 186 -14.70 0.79 18.88
CA ALA A 186 -14.45 0.94 20.31
C ALA A 186 -13.02 0.55 20.73
N ASN A 187 -12.27 -0.15 19.87
CA ASN A 187 -10.87 -0.50 20.09
C ASN A 187 -10.07 -0.39 18.78
N PRO A 188 -9.86 0.84 18.26
CA PRO A 188 -9.13 1.07 17.03
C PRO A 188 -7.68 0.60 17.20
N THR A 189 -7.16 -0.13 16.21
CA THR A 189 -5.84 -0.78 16.33
C THR A 189 -4.94 -0.50 15.13
N ILE A 190 -3.72 -0.01 15.34
CA ILE A 190 -2.70 0.09 14.30
C ILE A 190 -2.20 -1.31 13.96
N LEU A 191 -2.43 -1.72 12.72
CA LEU A 191 -1.91 -2.97 12.15
C LEU A 191 -0.55 -2.77 11.49
N ARG A 192 -0.29 -1.57 10.93
CA ARG A 192 0.98 -1.24 10.30
C ARG A 192 1.30 0.23 10.48
N HIS A 193 2.52 0.53 10.94
CA HIS A 193 3.05 1.88 10.96
C HIS A 193 3.29 2.42 9.54
N GLY A 194 3.12 3.73 9.37
CA GLY A 194 3.36 4.44 8.13
C GLY A 194 3.44 5.95 8.39
N PRO A 195 3.24 6.80 7.38
CA PRO A 195 3.39 8.25 7.52
C PRO A 195 2.42 8.96 8.46
N VAL A 196 1.29 8.34 8.81
CA VAL A 196 0.32 8.93 9.74
C VAL A 196 0.67 8.50 11.16
N GLU A 197 1.00 9.48 12.00
CA GLU A 197 1.34 9.31 13.41
C GLU A 197 0.13 8.85 14.24
N VAL A 198 0.38 7.99 15.22
CA VAL A 198 -0.67 7.44 16.10
C VAL A 198 -1.37 8.55 16.87
N SER A 199 -0.62 9.54 17.37
CA SER A 199 -1.16 10.68 18.11
C SER A 199 -2.11 11.54 17.28
N ALA A 200 -1.88 11.68 15.97
CA ALA A 200 -2.79 12.38 15.08
C ALA A 200 -4.13 11.62 14.94
N ILE A 201 -4.08 10.29 14.82
CA ILE A 201 -5.27 9.43 14.75
C ILE A 201 -6.05 9.51 16.07
N GLU A 202 -5.38 9.43 17.22
CA GLU A 202 -6.01 9.61 18.54
C GLU A 202 -6.70 10.97 18.66
N SER A 203 -6.06 12.03 18.14
CA SER A 203 -6.62 13.38 18.18
C SER A 203 -7.87 13.51 17.30
N ALA A 204 -7.90 12.84 16.15
CA ALA A 204 -9.06 12.84 15.25
C ALA A 204 -10.24 12.02 15.80
N LEU A 205 -9.97 10.91 16.49
CA LEU A 205 -11.01 10.04 17.04
C LEU A 205 -11.47 10.43 18.45
N GLY A 206 -10.63 11.16 19.21
CA GLY A 206 -10.88 11.45 20.62
C GLY A 206 -10.73 10.22 21.55
N VAL A 207 -10.15 9.13 21.06
CA VAL A 207 -9.92 7.89 21.82
C VAL A 207 -8.48 7.40 21.66
N LYS A 208 -8.02 6.58 22.59
CA LYS A 208 -6.72 5.92 22.50
C LYS A 208 -6.72 4.83 21.44
N VAL A 209 -5.60 4.69 20.74
CA VAL A 209 -5.43 3.70 19.68
C VAL A 209 -4.43 2.64 20.14
N THR A 210 -4.83 1.38 20.06
CA THR A 210 -3.95 0.25 20.37
C THR A 210 -2.95 0.06 19.23
N VAL A 211 -1.70 -0.31 19.54
CA VAL A 211 -0.72 -0.70 18.52
C VAL A 211 -0.50 -2.21 18.63
N ARG A 212 -0.69 -2.95 17.54
CA ARG A 212 -0.48 -4.39 17.52
C ARG A 212 1.02 -4.68 17.73
N SER A 213 1.35 -5.49 18.73
CA SER A 213 2.71 -6.00 18.91
C SER A 213 2.96 -7.20 18.00
N ASP A 214 4.06 -7.17 17.26
CA ASP A 214 4.41 -8.10 16.18
C ASP A 214 4.54 -9.56 16.64
N ARG A 215 3.44 -10.32 16.68
CA ARG A 215 3.43 -11.79 16.76
C ARG A 215 2.21 -12.37 16.05
N THR A 216 2.32 -12.69 14.76
CA THR A 216 1.31 -13.48 14.05
C THR A 216 1.87 -14.82 13.56
N ASN A 217 1.05 -15.86 13.71
CA ASN A 217 1.30 -17.23 13.25
C ASN A 217 1.23 -17.30 11.70
N LYS A 218 2.14 -18.06 11.08
CA LYS A 218 2.34 -18.11 9.62
C LYS A 218 1.23 -18.81 8.80
N ASN A 219 0.26 -19.46 9.44
CA ASN A 219 -0.68 -20.38 8.77
C ASN A 219 -2.13 -19.88 8.71
N GLN A 220 -2.40 -18.60 8.92
CA GLN A 220 -3.75 -18.02 8.84
C GLN A 220 -3.78 -16.79 7.91
N ALA A 221 -4.96 -16.47 7.38
CA ALA A 221 -5.18 -15.25 6.61
C ALA A 221 -4.78 -14.02 7.44
N GLN A 222 -4.08 -13.07 6.81
CA GLN A 222 -3.59 -11.89 7.50
C GLN A 222 -4.68 -10.82 7.56
N ASP A 223 -4.85 -10.16 8.71
CA ASP A 223 -5.85 -9.10 8.88
C ASP A 223 -5.64 -7.89 7.95
N SER A 224 -4.38 -7.69 7.52
CA SER A 224 -3.99 -6.65 6.57
C SER A 224 -2.70 -7.03 5.85
N PRO A 225 -2.38 -6.37 4.71
CA PRO A 225 -1.03 -6.42 4.15
C PRO A 225 0.03 -6.01 5.18
N GLY A 226 1.25 -6.50 5.03
CA GLY A 226 2.38 -6.03 5.85
C GLY A 226 2.73 -6.87 7.06
N LEU A 227 1.86 -7.82 7.45
CA LEU A 227 1.94 -8.47 8.77
C LEU A 227 2.83 -9.71 8.85
N LEU A 228 3.48 -10.12 7.75
CA LEU A 228 4.39 -11.27 7.78
C LEU A 228 5.76 -10.91 8.36
N SER A 229 6.39 -11.88 9.04
CA SER A 229 7.70 -11.74 9.71
C SER A 229 8.87 -11.28 8.82
N LYS A 230 8.70 -11.29 7.49
CA LYS A 230 9.67 -10.78 6.51
C LYS A 230 8.91 -10.04 5.41
N HIS A 231 8.72 -8.74 5.59
CA HIS A 231 8.02 -7.90 4.61
C HIS A 231 8.98 -7.13 3.68
N TYR A 232 10.15 -6.70 4.20
CA TYR A 232 11.23 -6.09 3.42
C TYR A 232 12.51 -6.90 3.61
N SER A 233 12.87 -7.68 2.61
CA SER A 233 14.04 -8.54 2.67
C SER A 233 14.81 -8.46 1.35
N PRO A 234 15.78 -7.53 1.23
CA PRO A 234 16.70 -7.54 0.11
C PRO A 234 17.53 -8.83 0.12
N ASN A 235 18.12 -9.18 -1.03
CA ASN A 235 19.00 -10.36 -1.13
C ASN A 235 20.26 -10.20 -0.26
N THR A 236 20.72 -8.96 -0.09
CA THR A 236 21.86 -8.64 0.77
C THR A 236 21.45 -8.68 2.24
N CYS A 237 22.25 -9.34 3.08
CA CYS A 237 22.04 -9.37 4.53
C CYS A 237 22.03 -7.95 5.14
N VAL A 238 21.00 -7.63 5.92
CA VAL A 238 20.85 -6.35 6.61
C VAL A 238 21.01 -6.56 8.11
N LYS A 239 21.80 -5.70 8.76
CA LYS A 239 21.93 -5.62 10.21
C LYS A 239 21.65 -4.18 10.64
N LEU A 240 20.65 -4.00 11.51
CA LEU A 240 20.38 -2.73 12.16
C LEU A 240 21.11 -2.72 13.50
N PHE A 241 21.79 -1.63 13.78
CA PHE A 241 22.50 -1.41 15.04
C PHE A 241 21.83 -0.30 15.81
N GLU A 242 21.78 -0.43 17.14
CA GLU A 242 21.19 0.59 18.00
C GLU A 242 21.92 1.93 17.84
N PRO A 243 21.22 3.07 17.95
CA PRO A 243 21.86 4.38 17.96
C PRO A 243 22.99 4.43 18.98
N ARG A 244 24.14 4.98 18.58
CA ARG A 244 25.36 5.12 19.41
C ARG A 244 26.03 3.80 19.83
N SER A 245 25.58 2.66 19.31
CA SER A 245 26.38 1.43 19.40
C SER A 245 27.67 1.58 18.59
N ASN A 246 28.74 0.90 19.01
CA ASN A 246 30.01 0.85 18.29
C ASN A 246 30.26 -0.56 17.74
N PRO A 247 29.50 -0.98 16.71
CA PRO A 247 29.59 -2.34 16.21
C PRO A 247 30.93 -2.57 15.50
N ARG A 248 31.63 -3.64 15.85
CA ARG A 248 32.83 -4.09 15.12
C ARG A 248 32.38 -4.86 13.88
N ILE A 249 32.32 -4.17 12.74
CA ILE A 249 31.89 -4.75 11.45
C ILE A 249 33.12 -4.91 10.56
N LYS A 250 33.34 -6.12 10.03
CA LYS A 250 34.33 -6.35 8.96
C LYS A 250 33.72 -5.88 7.64
N VAL A 251 34.07 -4.66 7.21
CA VAL A 251 33.64 -4.12 5.92
C VAL A 251 34.36 -4.88 4.81
N THR A 252 33.59 -5.34 3.83
CA THR A 252 34.10 -5.93 2.58
C THR A 252 33.53 -5.13 1.41
N GLU A 253 34.05 -5.34 0.20
CA GLU A 253 33.53 -4.72 -1.03
C GLU A 253 32.05 -5.05 -1.32
N LYS A 254 31.50 -6.07 -0.64
CA LYS A 254 30.10 -6.49 -0.75
C LYS A 254 29.20 -5.87 0.33
N CYS A 255 29.71 -4.94 1.13
CA CYS A 255 28.98 -4.33 2.24
C CYS A 255 28.80 -2.83 2.02
N ALA A 256 27.59 -2.34 2.29
CA ALA A 256 27.34 -0.91 2.47
C ALA A 256 27.04 -0.64 3.94
N ILE A 257 27.65 0.42 4.50
CA ILE A 257 27.29 0.94 5.82
C ILE A 257 26.51 2.24 5.61
N ILE A 258 25.30 2.29 6.17
CA ILE A 258 24.44 3.48 6.14
C ILE A 258 24.37 4.04 7.55
N TYR A 259 24.81 5.28 7.72
CA TYR A 259 24.64 6.02 8.97
C TYR A 259 23.37 6.87 8.89
N GLN A 260 22.41 6.61 9.77
CA GLN A 260 21.20 7.42 9.88
C GLN A 260 21.37 8.45 11.00
N SER A 261 21.62 9.71 10.63
CA SER A 261 21.54 10.83 11.56
C SER A 261 20.10 11.35 11.59
N LYS A 262 19.22 10.75 12.40
CA LYS A 262 18.03 11.50 12.83
C LYS A 262 18.54 12.65 13.70
N ARG A 263 18.45 13.90 13.21
CA ARG A 263 18.46 15.05 14.13
C ARG A 263 17.30 14.81 15.10
N LYS A 264 17.60 14.61 16.38
CA LYS A 264 16.59 14.83 17.43
C LYS A 264 16.26 16.32 17.31
N GLU A 265 15.12 16.66 16.73
CA GLU A 265 14.46 17.87 17.19
C GLU A 265 14.20 17.62 18.68
N MET A 266 14.90 18.40 19.51
CA MET A 266 14.65 18.40 20.94
C MET A 266 13.21 18.87 21.10
N GLN A 267 12.33 17.97 21.53
CA GLN A 267 11.07 18.37 22.13
C GLN A 267 11.43 19.13 23.41
N THR A 268 11.39 20.46 23.32
CA THR A 268 11.18 21.36 24.48
C THR A 268 9.71 21.41 24.79
#